data_AF-Q5GY46-F1
#
_entry.id   AF-Q5GY46-F1
#
_cell.length_a   1.000
_cell.length_b   1.000
_cell.length_c   1.000
_cell.angle_alpha   90.00
_cell.angle_beta   90.00
_cell.angle_gamma   90.00
#
_symmetry.space_group_name_H-M   'P 1'
#
loop_
_entity.id
_entity.type
_entity.pdbx_description
1 polymer ?
#
loop_
_entity_poly.entity_id
_entity_poly.type
_entity_poly.pdbx_seq_one_letter_code
_entity_poly.pdbx_strand_id
1 'polypeptide(L)'
;MAHAGSRALRTAWRDPAHRHCARACTRRESLGAAGIADPGGCTMMRLFSRVVVLACGLSLASAPACAVQPPQGTQLHAPGNPILADGSEYSADPAPLVADGKLYIIAGRDTAAPNLNAFVMPGWQLFVSSDPASGEWTHYRDVLRPQQVFAWADKGHAYASQIVQGPDGRYYLYAPVQQRDSPNADPFAIGVAVADSPLGPWADAHPQGPVVSQSVPGRNDIQNIDPTVMVDDDGRVYLYWGTFGALYGVELQHDMVSFKGRPVLVDTLDGYFEAPWLFKRNGTYYLAYAANNAGRLSPCTPTLYHACIAYASAPTPLGPWTYRGIVLPPVSSTTSHPGIVEFQRQWYLVYHTADAQGGGHFRRSVAIDRLEWDDSTQPASIRTVVPTRRPMPPVPPKRNQAPSAYATASNGPDIPVQYWIAALNDGIVKANPLPPEMWGSWTENNPPQQWLQYSWAQPITLDRTRIVFWADHPAGADVGVAPPARWHLEYRHAGRWQPVQPSDGYGTRIDHDEAVSFAPVTTRCVRVVMDASGNASSYAALAVQEWEVLAPQPQRVPHATAADSKRCDAP
;
A
#
# COMPACT_ATOMS: atom_id res chain seq x y z
N MET A 1 19.15 8.62 21.47
CA MET A 1 18.11 9.55 20.98
C MET A 1 17.15 8.84 20.01
N ALA A 2 16.59 7.69 20.41
CA ALA A 2 15.84 6.77 19.53
C ALA A 2 14.39 6.48 20.01
N HIS A 3 13.87 7.28 20.95
CA HIS A 3 12.54 7.04 21.55
C HIS A 3 11.48 8.11 21.27
N ALA A 4 11.84 9.20 20.59
CA ALA A 4 10.86 10.24 20.21
C ALA A 4 10.18 9.99 18.85
N GLY A 5 10.83 9.25 17.94
CA GLY A 5 10.32 9.02 16.58
C GLY A 5 9.14 8.05 16.46
N SER A 6 8.98 7.08 17.38
CA SER A 6 7.91 6.08 17.26
C SER A 6 6.52 6.61 17.63
N ARG A 7 6.43 7.72 18.37
CA ARG A 7 5.15 8.39 18.68
C ARG A 7 4.58 9.14 17.48
N ALA A 8 5.43 9.76 16.66
CA ALA A 8 5.03 10.48 15.46
C ALA A 8 4.52 9.53 14.35
N LEU A 9 5.15 8.36 14.20
CA LEU A 9 4.73 7.31 13.28
C LEU A 9 3.32 6.75 13.60
N ARG A 10 2.95 6.62 14.89
CA ARG A 10 1.60 6.17 15.31
C ARG A 10 0.49 7.19 15.04
N THR A 11 0.83 8.47 14.83
CA THR A 11 -0.16 9.54 14.57
C THR A 11 -0.41 9.79 13.09
N ALA A 12 0.58 9.58 12.22
CA ALA A 12 0.42 9.82 10.78
C ALA A 12 -0.55 8.85 10.08
N TRP A 13 -0.70 7.63 10.62
CA TRP A 13 -1.63 6.61 10.11
C TRP A 13 -2.99 6.57 10.83
N ARG A 14 -3.17 7.37 11.89
CA ARG A 14 -4.49 7.57 12.48
C ARG A 14 -5.25 8.54 11.59
N ASP A 15 -6.02 7.97 10.68
CA ASP A 15 -7.10 8.59 9.92
C ASP A 15 -7.55 9.97 10.48
N PRO A 16 -7.28 11.08 9.78
CA PRO A 16 -7.79 12.39 10.15
C PRO A 16 -9.31 12.52 9.91
N ALA A 17 -9.93 11.61 9.15
CA ALA A 17 -11.31 11.76 8.67
C ALA A 17 -12.39 11.43 9.72
N HIS A 18 -12.06 10.83 10.86
CA HIS A 18 -13.07 10.44 11.85
C HIS A 18 -13.26 11.37 13.05
N ARG A 19 -12.58 12.52 13.13
CA ARG A 19 -12.73 13.44 14.28
C ARG A 19 -13.70 14.60 14.11
N HIS A 20 -14.33 14.81 12.95
CA HIS A 20 -15.18 15.99 12.69
C HIS A 20 -16.60 15.68 12.15
N CYS A 21 -17.19 14.55 12.53
CA CYS A 21 -18.61 14.27 12.21
C CYS A 21 -19.41 13.70 13.40
N ALA A 22 -19.18 14.24 14.61
CA ALA A 22 -19.96 13.88 15.81
C ALA A 22 -20.41 15.11 16.62
N ARG A 23 -20.86 16.19 15.97
CA ARG A 23 -21.58 17.29 16.61
C ARG A 23 -22.55 17.98 15.65
N ALA A 24 -23.60 17.29 15.21
CA ALA A 24 -24.84 17.92 14.74
C ALA A 24 -25.91 16.85 14.45
N CYS A 25 -26.55 16.31 15.50
CA CYS A 25 -27.92 15.78 15.42
C CYS A 25 -28.39 15.33 16.81
N THR A 26 -28.79 16.28 17.66
CA THR A 26 -29.67 16.01 18.81
C THR A 26 -30.60 17.20 19.03
N ARG A 27 -31.73 17.22 18.32
CA ARG A 27 -32.97 17.87 18.75
C ARG A 27 -34.18 17.09 18.24
N ARG A 28 -34.87 16.43 19.15
CA ARG A 28 -36.32 16.15 19.19
C ARG A 28 -36.57 15.52 20.57
N GLU A 29 -36.93 16.35 21.53
CA GLU A 29 -38.33 16.54 21.97
C GLU A 29 -38.92 15.27 22.58
N SER A 30 -38.97 15.32 23.91
CA SER A 30 -39.65 14.46 24.85
C SER A 30 -41.17 14.56 24.71
N LEU A 31 -41.85 13.42 24.68
CA LEU A 31 -43.20 13.25 25.25
C LEU A 31 -43.23 11.89 25.93
N GLY A 32 -43.49 11.90 27.24
CA GLY A 32 -43.46 10.73 28.09
C GLY A 32 -44.78 9.96 28.17
N ALA A 33 -44.73 8.79 28.80
CA ALA A 33 -45.84 8.23 29.55
C ALA A 33 -45.28 7.21 30.55
N ALA A 34 -45.78 7.28 31.77
CA ALA A 34 -45.43 6.45 32.92
C ALA A 34 -46.63 5.56 33.31
N GLY A 35 -46.38 4.51 34.11
CA GLY A 35 -47.37 3.82 34.94
C GLY A 35 -47.76 2.42 34.41
N ILE A 36 -47.29 1.29 34.97
CA ILE A 36 -47.55 0.64 36.28
C ILE A 36 -48.74 -0.36 36.26
N ALA A 37 -48.45 -1.54 36.85
CA ALA A 37 -49.33 -2.53 37.52
C ALA A 37 -49.85 -3.76 36.75
N ASP A 38 -49.28 -4.90 37.14
CA ASP A 38 -49.82 -6.29 37.24
C ASP A 38 -50.97 -6.34 38.30
N PRO A 39 -51.62 -7.48 38.66
CA PRO A 39 -51.59 -8.87 38.14
C PRO A 39 -52.99 -9.56 38.06
N GLY A 40 -53.08 -10.82 37.61
CA GLY A 40 -54.31 -11.63 37.79
C GLY A 40 -54.31 -13.04 37.17
N GLY A 41 -54.26 -14.07 38.02
CA GLY A 41 -54.11 -15.50 37.65
C GLY A 41 -55.37 -16.26 37.16
N CYS A 42 -55.08 -17.49 36.70
CA CYS A 42 -55.87 -18.75 36.68
C CYS A 42 -57.19 -18.86 35.89
N THR A 43 -57.30 -19.89 35.02
CA THR A 43 -57.91 -21.22 35.31
C THR A 43 -57.94 -22.14 34.07
N MET A 44 -57.82 -23.45 34.31
CA MET A 44 -57.85 -24.60 33.38
C MET A 44 -59.01 -24.64 32.37
N MET A 45 -58.77 -25.25 31.20
CA MET A 45 -59.67 -26.29 30.70
C MET A 45 -58.95 -27.31 29.80
N ARG A 46 -59.01 -28.59 30.18
CA ARG A 46 -58.62 -29.76 29.38
C ARG A 46 -59.80 -30.14 28.47
N LEU A 47 -59.55 -30.36 27.19
CA LEU A 47 -60.41 -31.17 26.33
C LEU A 47 -59.57 -32.23 25.62
N PHE A 48 -59.91 -33.50 25.87
CA PHE A 48 -59.47 -34.64 25.10
C PHE A 48 -60.27 -34.71 23.80
N SER A 49 -59.59 -34.87 22.66
CA SER A 49 -60.20 -35.46 21.46
C SER A 49 -59.16 -36.25 20.67
N ARG A 50 -59.59 -37.44 20.28
CA ARG A 50 -58.84 -38.55 19.71
C ARG A 50 -58.20 -38.16 18.37
N VAL A 51 -56.91 -38.45 18.19
CA VAL A 51 -56.25 -38.43 16.88
C VAL A 51 -55.99 -39.86 16.43
N VAL A 52 -56.56 -40.19 15.28
CA VAL A 52 -56.36 -41.41 14.50
C VAL A 52 -54.92 -41.41 13.97
N VAL A 53 -54.16 -42.48 14.21
CA VAL A 53 -52.83 -42.68 13.63
C VAL A 53 -53.01 -43.11 12.17
N LEU A 54 -52.78 -42.17 11.24
CA LEU A 54 -52.57 -42.48 9.83
C LEU A 54 -51.06 -42.60 9.61
N ALA A 55 -50.59 -43.83 9.33
CA ALA A 55 -49.23 -44.07 8.91
C ALA A 55 -49.04 -43.60 7.45
N CYS A 56 -48.64 -42.34 7.27
CA CYS A 56 -48.10 -41.87 6.00
C CYS A 56 -46.59 -42.11 5.99
N GLY A 57 -46.13 -43.00 5.13
CA GLY A 57 -44.71 -43.14 4.81
C GLY A 57 -44.20 -41.85 4.18
N LEU A 58 -43.46 -41.05 4.96
CA LEU A 58 -42.67 -39.94 4.44
C LEU A 58 -41.44 -40.53 3.73
N SER A 59 -41.55 -40.69 2.42
CA SER A 59 -40.37 -40.68 1.55
C SER A 59 -39.72 -39.30 1.67
N LEU A 60 -38.62 -39.23 2.43
CA LEU A 60 -37.71 -38.08 2.48
C LEU A 60 -37.15 -37.87 1.06
N ALA A 61 -37.79 -36.99 0.29
CA ALA A 61 -37.19 -36.44 -0.91
C ALA A 61 -35.96 -35.65 -0.47
N SER A 62 -34.79 -36.20 -0.74
CA SER A 62 -33.51 -35.52 -0.59
C SER A 62 -33.55 -34.31 -1.52
N ALA A 63 -33.72 -33.11 -0.96
CA ALA A 63 -33.49 -31.90 -1.73
C ALA A 63 -32.03 -31.97 -2.23
N PRO A 64 -31.76 -31.84 -3.54
CA PRO A 64 -30.38 -31.80 -4.01
C PRO A 64 -29.72 -30.62 -3.31
N ALA A 65 -28.67 -30.89 -2.54
CA ALA A 65 -27.82 -29.84 -2.00
C ALA A 65 -27.41 -28.96 -3.18
N CYS A 66 -27.77 -27.68 -3.15
CA CYS A 66 -27.33 -26.73 -4.16
C CYS A 66 -25.80 -26.75 -4.16
N ALA A 67 -25.21 -27.45 -5.14
CA ALA A 67 -23.78 -27.41 -5.34
C ALA A 67 -23.41 -25.95 -5.60
N VAL A 68 -22.62 -25.37 -4.70
CA VAL A 68 -22.09 -24.02 -4.88
C VAL A 68 -21.31 -24.04 -6.19
N GLN A 69 -21.78 -23.29 -7.19
CA GLN A 69 -21.11 -23.24 -8.48
C GLN A 69 -19.70 -22.66 -8.28
N PRO A 70 -18.67 -23.24 -8.90
CA PRO A 70 -17.32 -22.67 -8.84
C PRO A 70 -17.33 -21.25 -9.41
N PRO A 71 -16.46 -20.37 -8.92
CA PRO A 71 -16.37 -18.99 -9.41
C PRO A 71 -16.08 -18.99 -10.92
N GLN A 72 -16.70 -18.07 -11.66
CA GLN A 72 -16.48 -17.95 -13.10
C GLN A 72 -15.20 -17.16 -13.37
N GLY A 73 -14.24 -17.78 -14.05
CA GLY A 73 -12.98 -17.16 -14.47
C GLY A 73 -13.08 -16.54 -15.85
N THR A 74 -12.40 -15.42 -16.06
CA THR A 74 -12.23 -14.76 -17.37
C THR A 74 -10.79 -14.93 -17.83
N GLN A 75 -10.57 -15.20 -19.12
CA GLN A 75 -9.21 -15.25 -19.68
C GLN A 75 -8.64 -13.84 -19.82
N LEU A 76 -7.37 -13.68 -19.44
CA LEU A 76 -6.64 -12.43 -19.43
C LEU A 76 -5.24 -12.66 -20.00
N HIS A 77 -4.86 -11.86 -21.00
CA HIS A 77 -3.50 -11.82 -21.51
C HIS A 77 -2.77 -10.59 -20.96
N ALA A 78 -1.70 -10.81 -20.19
CA ALA A 78 -0.85 -9.79 -19.60
C ALA A 78 0.57 -9.89 -20.19
N PRO A 79 0.96 -9.06 -21.18
CA PRO A 79 2.26 -9.14 -21.86
C PRO A 79 3.44 -8.62 -21.01
N GLY A 80 3.23 -8.43 -19.71
CA GLY A 80 4.20 -7.91 -18.75
C GLY A 80 3.50 -7.20 -17.60
N ASN A 81 4.27 -6.68 -16.65
CA ASN A 81 3.74 -6.09 -15.43
C ASN A 81 3.12 -4.69 -15.62
N PRO A 82 2.11 -4.34 -14.79
CA PRO A 82 1.39 -5.25 -13.86
C PRO A 82 0.39 -6.15 -14.61
N ILE A 83 -0.11 -7.22 -13.96
CA ILE A 83 -1.06 -8.19 -14.55
C ILE A 83 -2.34 -7.48 -15.02
N LEU A 84 -2.91 -6.61 -14.19
CA LEU A 84 -4.04 -5.74 -14.52
C LEU A 84 -3.54 -4.31 -14.77
N ALA A 85 -3.12 -4.01 -15.99
CA ALA A 85 -2.51 -2.73 -16.33
C ALA A 85 -3.47 -1.69 -16.95
N ASP A 86 -4.65 -2.11 -17.42
CA ASP A 86 -5.62 -1.25 -18.11
C ASP A 86 -6.53 -0.45 -17.15
N GLY A 87 -6.42 -0.69 -15.84
CA GLY A 87 -7.23 -0.02 -14.82
C GLY A 87 -8.67 -0.52 -14.76
N SER A 88 -9.00 -1.67 -15.37
CA SER A 88 -10.35 -2.26 -15.26
C SER A 88 -10.69 -2.65 -13.82
N GLU A 89 -9.68 -3.12 -13.09
CA GLU A 89 -9.72 -3.49 -11.68
C GLU A 89 -8.32 -3.27 -11.09
N TYR A 90 -8.24 -3.17 -9.76
CA TYR A 90 -6.99 -3.01 -9.01
C TYR A 90 -6.80 -4.19 -8.06
N SER A 91 -5.55 -4.61 -7.88
CA SER A 91 -5.16 -5.80 -7.12
C SER A 91 -4.00 -5.50 -6.19
N ALA A 92 -4.12 -5.93 -4.94
CA ALA A 92 -3.15 -5.61 -3.91
C ALA A 92 -2.86 -6.78 -2.97
N ASP A 93 -1.77 -6.62 -2.21
CA ASP A 93 -1.33 -7.55 -1.16
C ASP A 93 -1.34 -9.02 -1.62
N PRO A 94 -0.55 -9.36 -2.66
CA PRO A 94 -0.63 -10.67 -3.29
C PRO A 94 0.01 -11.77 -2.43
N ALA A 95 -0.65 -12.92 -2.39
CA ALA A 95 -0.08 -14.15 -1.83
C ALA A 95 -0.11 -15.28 -2.88
N PRO A 96 1.05 -15.74 -3.37
CA PRO A 96 1.11 -16.86 -4.31
C PRO A 96 0.95 -18.22 -3.60
N LEU A 97 0.34 -19.16 -4.30
CA LEU A 97 0.19 -20.57 -3.92
C LEU A 97 0.46 -21.44 -5.15
N VAL A 98 1.20 -22.53 -4.98
CA VAL A 98 1.32 -23.58 -5.99
C VAL A 98 0.43 -24.74 -5.59
N ALA A 99 -0.52 -25.09 -6.47
CA ALA A 99 -1.46 -26.19 -6.27
C ALA A 99 -1.86 -26.77 -7.64
N ASP A 100 -2.14 -28.07 -7.71
CA ASP A 100 -2.62 -28.74 -8.93
C ASP A 100 -1.79 -28.44 -10.20
N GLY A 101 -0.47 -28.29 -10.04
CA GLY A 101 0.45 -27.96 -11.13
C GLY A 101 0.32 -26.54 -11.69
N LYS A 102 -0.38 -25.64 -10.99
CA LYS A 102 -0.62 -24.24 -11.37
C LYS A 102 -0.13 -23.27 -10.31
N LEU A 103 0.13 -22.04 -10.73
CA LEU A 103 0.36 -20.90 -9.86
C LEU A 103 -0.97 -20.16 -9.66
N TYR A 104 -1.36 -19.99 -8.41
CA TYR A 104 -2.47 -19.15 -7.96
C TYR A 104 -1.88 -17.92 -7.27
N ILE A 105 -2.51 -16.76 -7.43
CA ILE A 105 -2.17 -15.53 -6.71
C ILE A 105 -3.48 -14.95 -6.18
N ILE A 106 -3.69 -15.05 -4.86
CA ILE A 106 -4.81 -14.34 -4.21
C ILE A 106 -4.38 -12.90 -3.96
N ALA A 107 -5.29 -11.97 -4.19
CA ALA A 107 -5.07 -10.56 -3.96
C ALA A 107 -6.34 -9.91 -3.42
N GLY A 108 -6.19 -8.88 -2.60
CA GLY A 108 -7.29 -7.97 -2.29
C GLY A 108 -7.69 -7.15 -3.51
N ARG A 109 -8.92 -6.63 -3.53
CA ARG A 109 -9.44 -5.84 -4.65
C ARG A 109 -9.61 -4.38 -4.26
N ASP A 110 -8.66 -3.53 -4.64
CA ASP A 110 -8.71 -2.10 -4.38
C ASP A 110 -9.82 -1.44 -5.22
N THR A 111 -10.63 -0.58 -4.60
CA THR A 111 -11.76 0.12 -5.25
C THR A 111 -11.88 1.59 -4.87
N ALA A 112 -10.83 2.16 -4.28
CA ALA A 112 -10.84 3.55 -3.83
C ALA A 112 -11.08 4.51 -5.01
N ALA A 113 -11.99 5.47 -4.84
CA ALA A 113 -12.20 6.54 -5.82
C ALA A 113 -10.90 7.32 -6.08
N PRO A 114 -10.71 7.93 -7.28
CA PRO A 114 -9.47 8.63 -7.64
C PRO A 114 -8.92 9.60 -6.60
N ASN A 115 -9.82 10.27 -5.88
CA ASN A 115 -9.56 11.28 -4.86
C ASN A 115 -9.70 10.75 -3.41
N LEU A 116 -9.83 9.44 -3.20
CA LEU A 116 -9.97 8.87 -1.85
C LEU A 116 -8.64 8.23 -1.42
N ASN A 117 -8.11 8.71 -0.29
CA ASN A 117 -6.91 8.18 0.33
C ASN A 117 -7.26 7.15 1.41
N ALA A 118 -7.88 6.05 0.99
CA ALA A 118 -8.27 4.96 1.88
C ALA A 118 -8.27 3.64 1.12
N PHE A 119 -7.88 2.57 1.80
CA PHE A 119 -8.01 1.22 1.26
C PHE A 119 -9.48 0.78 1.32
N VAL A 120 -10.12 0.70 0.15
CA VAL A 120 -11.50 0.22 0.00
C VAL A 120 -11.44 -1.13 -0.68
N MET A 121 -11.56 -2.21 0.11
CA MET A 121 -11.25 -3.57 -0.34
C MET A 121 -12.45 -4.51 -0.10
N PRO A 122 -13.49 -4.50 -0.95
CA PRO A 122 -14.73 -5.22 -0.71
C PRO A 122 -14.63 -6.76 -0.77
N GLY A 123 -13.55 -7.30 -1.32
CA GLY A 123 -13.36 -8.74 -1.47
C GLY A 123 -12.00 -9.08 -2.08
N TRP A 124 -11.75 -10.38 -2.19
CA TRP A 124 -10.56 -10.96 -2.79
C TRP A 124 -10.83 -11.45 -4.21
N GLN A 125 -9.77 -11.48 -5.00
CA GLN A 125 -9.70 -11.98 -6.37
C GLN A 125 -8.54 -12.97 -6.52
N LEU A 126 -8.56 -13.80 -7.56
CA LEU A 126 -7.51 -14.77 -7.86
C LEU A 126 -7.02 -14.65 -9.31
N PHE A 127 -5.72 -14.74 -9.50
CA PHE A 127 -5.10 -14.98 -10.81
C PHE A 127 -4.54 -16.41 -10.84
N VAL A 128 -4.77 -17.13 -11.93
CA VAL A 128 -4.31 -18.51 -12.08
C VAL A 128 -3.59 -18.68 -13.42
N SER A 129 -2.40 -19.27 -13.40
CA SER A 129 -1.67 -19.61 -14.63
C SER A 129 -0.95 -20.95 -14.51
N SER A 130 -0.87 -21.68 -15.63
CA SER A 130 0.00 -22.85 -15.77
C SER A 130 1.42 -22.47 -16.24
N ASP A 131 1.58 -21.27 -16.79
CA ASP A 131 2.84 -20.72 -17.28
C ASP A 131 2.79 -19.18 -17.16
N PRO A 132 3.21 -18.61 -16.02
CA PRO A 132 3.16 -17.17 -15.81
C PRO A 132 4.05 -16.39 -16.81
N ALA A 133 5.03 -17.04 -17.44
CA ALA A 133 5.89 -16.38 -18.44
C ALA A 133 5.21 -16.18 -19.79
N SER A 134 4.16 -16.95 -20.10
CA SER A 134 3.34 -16.77 -21.31
C SER A 134 2.49 -15.51 -21.30
N GLY A 135 2.23 -14.94 -20.11
CA GLY A 135 1.27 -13.86 -19.90
C GLY A 135 -0.18 -14.31 -19.91
N GLU A 136 -0.48 -15.61 -20.06
CA GLU A 136 -1.84 -16.12 -20.00
C GLU A 136 -2.29 -16.39 -18.56
N TRP A 137 -3.40 -15.77 -18.17
CA TRP A 137 -4.00 -15.89 -16.85
C TRP A 137 -5.50 -16.16 -16.94
N THR A 138 -6.02 -16.94 -16.02
CA THR A 138 -7.44 -16.95 -15.69
C THR A 138 -7.67 -16.06 -14.47
N HIS A 139 -8.48 -15.02 -14.62
CA HIS A 139 -8.83 -14.07 -13.55
C HIS A 139 -10.22 -14.39 -12.97
N TYR A 140 -10.26 -14.64 -11.67
CA TYR A 140 -11.48 -14.81 -10.89
C TYR A 140 -11.68 -13.55 -10.04
N ARG A 141 -12.58 -12.67 -10.47
CA ARG A 141 -12.70 -11.31 -9.93
C ARG A 141 -13.30 -11.22 -8.51
N ASP A 142 -14.33 -12.01 -8.22
CA ASP A 142 -15.06 -11.97 -6.95
C ASP A 142 -15.04 -13.36 -6.31
N VAL A 143 -13.86 -13.78 -5.84
CA VAL A 143 -13.66 -15.11 -5.24
C VAL A 143 -14.37 -15.21 -3.90
N LEU A 144 -14.18 -14.21 -3.04
CA LEU A 144 -14.70 -14.24 -1.69
C LEU A 144 -14.82 -12.82 -1.11
N ARG A 145 -15.79 -12.60 -0.23
CA ARG A 145 -15.90 -11.38 0.60
C ARG A 145 -15.88 -11.75 2.08
N PRO A 146 -15.35 -10.90 2.97
CA PRO A 146 -15.20 -11.21 4.40
C PRO A 146 -16.46 -11.78 5.05
N GLN A 147 -17.59 -11.07 4.93
CA GLN A 147 -18.86 -11.42 5.55
C GLN A 147 -19.57 -12.64 4.93
N GLN A 148 -19.12 -13.11 3.76
CA GLN A 148 -19.68 -14.32 3.14
C GLN A 148 -19.12 -15.59 3.79
N VAL A 149 -17.93 -15.51 4.40
CA VAL A 149 -17.27 -16.63 5.04
C VAL A 149 -17.25 -16.49 6.56
N PHE A 150 -16.98 -15.31 7.09
CA PHE A 150 -16.90 -15.04 8.52
C PHE A 150 -18.15 -14.29 8.98
N ALA A 151 -19.04 -14.95 9.72
CA ALA A 151 -20.30 -14.33 10.17
C ALA A 151 -20.08 -13.08 11.06
N TRP A 152 -18.96 -13.06 11.80
CA TRP A 152 -18.54 -11.99 12.69
C TRP A 152 -17.84 -10.82 11.96
N ALA A 153 -17.41 -10.99 10.71
CA ALA A 153 -16.66 -9.97 9.98
C ALA A 153 -17.56 -8.85 9.46
N ASP A 154 -17.03 -7.63 9.47
CA ASP A 154 -17.63 -6.49 8.79
C ASP A 154 -17.43 -6.58 7.27
N LYS A 155 -18.10 -5.68 6.55
CA LYS A 155 -18.00 -5.55 5.09
C LYS A 155 -16.84 -4.62 4.75
N GLY A 156 -16.14 -4.87 3.63
CA GLY A 156 -15.29 -3.86 3.00
C GLY A 156 -13.79 -3.88 3.33
N HIS A 157 -13.33 -4.83 4.16
CA HIS A 157 -11.94 -4.89 4.64
C HIS A 157 -11.29 -6.25 4.33
N ALA A 158 -11.22 -6.61 3.05
CA ALA A 158 -10.60 -7.83 2.54
C ALA A 158 -9.08 -7.61 2.31
N TYR A 159 -8.32 -7.46 3.38
CA TYR A 159 -6.89 -7.15 3.32
C TYR A 159 -6.07 -8.43 3.06
N ALA A 160 -4.75 -8.25 2.85
CA ALA A 160 -3.67 -9.24 2.72
C ALA A 160 -3.96 -10.67 3.20
N SER A 161 -4.68 -11.46 2.39
CA SER A 161 -4.99 -12.84 2.74
C SER A 161 -3.97 -13.80 2.17
N GLN A 162 -3.65 -14.87 2.88
CA GLN A 162 -2.80 -15.95 2.37
C GLN A 162 -3.55 -17.28 2.35
N ILE A 163 -3.42 -18.02 1.24
CA ILE A 163 -3.85 -19.43 1.17
C ILE A 163 -2.63 -20.33 1.35
N VAL A 164 -2.77 -21.37 2.18
CA VAL A 164 -1.79 -22.44 2.35
C VAL A 164 -2.48 -23.81 2.33
N GLN A 165 -1.81 -24.85 1.85
CA GLN A 165 -2.30 -26.22 2.00
C GLN A 165 -1.90 -26.75 3.38
N GLY A 166 -2.87 -27.22 4.16
CA GLY A 166 -2.66 -27.79 5.47
C GLY A 166 -2.11 -29.22 5.43
N PRO A 167 -1.63 -29.76 6.57
CA PRO A 167 -1.15 -31.14 6.66
C PRO A 167 -2.20 -32.20 6.29
N ASP A 168 -3.49 -31.85 6.35
CA ASP A 168 -4.62 -32.72 5.98
C ASP A 168 -4.95 -32.69 4.47
N GLY A 169 -4.20 -31.92 3.67
CA GLY A 169 -4.37 -31.78 2.24
C GLY A 169 -5.43 -30.75 1.81
N ARG A 170 -6.17 -30.16 2.76
CA ARG A 170 -7.13 -29.08 2.46
C ARG A 170 -6.45 -27.72 2.41
N TYR A 171 -7.14 -26.73 1.86
CA TYR A 171 -6.65 -25.36 1.73
C TYR A 171 -7.22 -24.48 2.83
N TYR A 172 -6.36 -23.64 3.41
CA TYR A 172 -6.70 -22.72 4.49
C TYR A 172 -6.40 -21.29 4.07
N LEU A 173 -7.41 -20.41 4.14
CA LEU A 173 -7.30 -18.98 3.90
C LEU A 173 -7.20 -18.24 5.24
N TYR A 174 -6.06 -17.63 5.52
CA TYR A 174 -5.88 -16.70 6.64
C TYR A 174 -6.16 -15.29 6.14
N ALA A 175 -7.13 -14.62 6.75
CA ALA A 175 -7.69 -13.39 6.22
C ALA A 175 -7.76 -12.31 7.30
N PRO A 176 -6.98 -11.23 7.17
CA PRO A 176 -7.14 -10.05 8.02
C PRO A 176 -8.37 -9.26 7.57
N VAL A 177 -9.33 -9.12 8.48
CA VAL A 177 -10.61 -8.44 8.27
C VAL A 177 -10.99 -7.64 9.51
N GLN A 178 -11.96 -6.74 9.42
CA GLN A 178 -12.50 -6.08 10.60
C GLN A 178 -13.62 -6.88 11.23
N GLN A 179 -13.67 -6.94 12.56
CA GLN A 179 -14.77 -7.50 13.32
C GLN A 179 -15.88 -6.44 13.50
N ARG A 180 -17.11 -6.75 13.10
CA ARG A 180 -18.24 -5.80 13.06
C ARG A 180 -18.58 -5.18 14.41
N ASP A 181 -18.60 -6.02 15.46
CA ASP A 181 -18.94 -5.63 16.83
C ASP A 181 -17.72 -5.85 17.74
N SER A 182 -16.56 -5.31 17.32
CA SER A 182 -15.31 -5.50 18.05
C SER A 182 -15.32 -4.81 19.42
N PRO A 183 -14.91 -5.48 20.50
CA PRO A 183 -14.67 -4.83 21.80
C PRO A 183 -13.31 -4.12 21.86
N ASN A 184 -12.48 -4.25 20.82
CA ASN A 184 -11.12 -3.75 20.78
C ASN A 184 -11.05 -2.34 20.17
N ALA A 185 -10.01 -1.59 20.51
CA ALA A 185 -9.80 -0.26 19.95
C ALA A 185 -9.45 -0.30 18.46
N ASP A 186 -8.69 -1.31 18.03
CA ASP A 186 -8.53 -1.67 16.63
C ASP A 186 -9.44 -2.88 16.31
N PRO A 187 -10.38 -2.77 15.35
CA PRO A 187 -11.28 -3.85 14.99
C PRO A 187 -10.64 -4.93 14.09
N PHE A 188 -9.41 -4.74 13.60
CA PHE A 188 -8.75 -5.76 12.78
C PHE A 188 -8.47 -7.04 13.56
N ALA A 189 -8.78 -8.14 12.89
CA ALA A 189 -8.65 -9.49 13.39
C ALA A 189 -8.40 -10.45 12.23
N ILE A 190 -7.83 -11.63 12.52
CA ILE A 190 -7.56 -12.64 11.49
C ILE A 190 -8.55 -13.79 11.65
N GLY A 191 -9.29 -14.06 10.58
CA GLY A 191 -10.12 -15.25 10.42
C GLY A 191 -9.39 -16.35 9.65
N VAL A 192 -9.83 -17.60 9.82
CA VAL A 192 -9.32 -18.75 9.06
C VAL A 192 -10.50 -19.46 8.40
N ALA A 193 -10.44 -19.63 7.09
CA ALA A 193 -11.43 -20.41 6.33
C ALA A 193 -10.77 -21.65 5.71
N VAL A 194 -11.54 -22.70 5.47
CA VAL A 194 -11.07 -23.98 4.92
C VAL A 194 -11.87 -24.37 3.68
N ALA A 195 -11.21 -25.01 2.71
CA ALA A 195 -11.80 -25.52 1.47
C ALA A 195 -11.06 -26.76 0.96
N ASP A 196 -11.72 -27.57 0.14
CA ASP A 196 -11.10 -28.72 -0.54
C ASP A 196 -10.37 -28.33 -1.84
N SER A 197 -10.51 -27.07 -2.28
CA SER A 197 -9.90 -26.52 -3.49
C SER A 197 -9.43 -25.08 -3.25
N PRO A 198 -8.35 -24.60 -3.92
CA PRO A 198 -7.92 -23.20 -3.84
C PRO A 198 -8.99 -22.20 -4.31
N LEU A 199 -9.99 -22.66 -5.08
CA LEU A 199 -11.11 -21.84 -5.55
C LEU A 199 -12.33 -21.87 -4.61
N GLY A 200 -12.26 -22.58 -3.49
CA GLY A 200 -13.39 -22.81 -2.60
C GLY A 200 -14.30 -23.96 -3.07
N PRO A 201 -15.55 -24.03 -2.58
CA PRO A 201 -16.18 -23.08 -1.66
C PRO A 201 -15.49 -23.05 -0.29
N TRP A 202 -15.47 -21.87 0.32
CA TRP A 202 -14.81 -21.63 1.61
C TRP A 202 -15.80 -21.71 2.77
N ALA A 203 -15.42 -22.37 3.86
CA ALA A 203 -16.16 -22.41 5.12
C ALA A 203 -15.32 -21.84 6.27
N ASP A 204 -15.95 -21.18 7.24
CA ASP A 204 -15.25 -20.70 8.45
C ASP A 204 -14.67 -21.90 9.23
N ALA A 205 -13.36 -21.95 9.40
CA ALA A 205 -12.67 -23.00 10.15
C ALA A 205 -12.73 -22.74 11.67
N HIS A 206 -13.09 -21.53 12.09
CA HIS A 206 -13.21 -21.14 13.49
C HIS A 206 -14.44 -20.24 13.72
N PRO A 207 -15.68 -20.79 13.63
CA PRO A 207 -16.92 -20.02 13.64
C PRO A 207 -17.22 -19.28 14.96
N GLN A 208 -16.44 -19.56 16.01
CA GLN A 208 -16.56 -18.91 17.33
C GLN A 208 -16.06 -17.45 17.31
N GLY A 209 -15.29 -17.05 16.29
CA GLY A 209 -14.69 -15.72 16.18
C GLY A 209 -13.31 -15.73 15.51
N PRO A 210 -12.57 -14.61 15.52
CA PRO A 210 -11.22 -14.59 14.96
C PRO A 210 -10.24 -15.47 15.77
N VAL A 211 -9.20 -15.97 15.09
CA VAL A 211 -8.08 -16.68 15.75
C VAL A 211 -7.03 -15.71 16.32
N VAL A 212 -6.97 -14.48 15.78
CA VAL A 212 -6.12 -13.40 16.27
C VAL A 212 -6.91 -12.09 16.31
N SER A 213 -6.81 -11.35 17.41
CA SER A 213 -7.26 -9.95 17.54
C SER A 213 -6.46 -9.27 18.66
N GLN A 214 -6.81 -8.04 19.04
CA GLN A 214 -6.21 -7.42 20.23
C GLN A 214 -6.59 -8.10 21.55
N SER A 215 -7.54 -9.05 21.54
CA SER A 215 -7.95 -9.81 22.74
C SER A 215 -7.72 -11.33 22.62
N VAL A 216 -7.37 -11.84 21.45
CA VAL A 216 -7.22 -13.28 21.16
C VAL A 216 -5.89 -13.52 20.45
N PRO A 217 -5.09 -14.54 20.83
CA PRO A 217 -5.26 -15.44 21.97
C PRO A 217 -4.94 -14.77 23.32
N GLY A 218 -4.42 -13.54 23.30
CA GLY A 218 -4.13 -12.75 24.48
C GLY A 218 -4.09 -11.27 24.13
N ARG A 219 -4.10 -10.42 25.16
CA ARG A 219 -4.12 -8.97 24.96
C ARG A 219 -2.84 -8.45 24.31
N ASN A 220 -3.00 -7.62 23.29
CA ASN A 220 -1.93 -6.86 22.63
C ASN A 220 -2.46 -5.49 22.18
N ASP A 221 -1.57 -4.60 21.76
CA ASP A 221 -1.87 -3.24 21.31
C ASP A 221 -1.42 -2.96 19.87
N ILE A 222 -1.12 -4.02 19.10
CA ILE A 222 -0.74 -3.92 17.70
C ILE A 222 -1.98 -3.97 16.80
N GLN A 223 -1.82 -3.57 15.55
CA GLN A 223 -2.79 -3.88 14.50
C GLN A 223 -2.52 -5.31 14.00
N ASN A 224 -3.55 -6.15 14.03
CA ASN A 224 -3.43 -7.58 13.75
C ASN A 224 -3.82 -7.88 12.30
N ILE A 225 -2.89 -7.65 11.38
CA ILE A 225 -3.06 -7.85 9.94
C ILE A 225 -1.87 -8.63 9.33
N ASP A 226 -1.91 -8.79 8.02
CA ASP A 226 -0.86 -9.40 7.19
C ASP A 226 -0.36 -10.74 7.72
N PRO A 227 -1.26 -11.74 7.87
CA PRO A 227 -0.82 -13.08 8.24
C PRO A 227 0.12 -13.65 7.20
N THR A 228 1.20 -14.30 7.64
CA THR A 228 1.87 -15.31 6.83
C THR A 228 1.90 -16.66 7.51
N VAL A 229 1.64 -17.70 6.73
CA VAL A 229 1.55 -19.08 7.22
C VAL A 229 2.43 -20.00 6.40
N MET A 230 3.21 -20.82 7.09
CA MET A 230 4.02 -21.85 6.47
C MET A 230 3.71 -23.19 7.13
N VAL A 231 3.43 -24.20 6.30
CA VAL A 231 3.45 -25.60 6.71
C VAL A 231 4.81 -26.15 6.30
N ASP A 232 5.58 -26.59 7.29
CA ASP A 232 6.95 -27.09 7.12
C ASP A 232 6.96 -28.54 6.60
N ASP A 233 8.13 -29.02 6.18
CA ASP A 233 8.31 -30.35 5.60
C ASP A 233 7.94 -31.49 6.58
N ASP A 234 7.96 -31.21 7.89
CA ASP A 234 7.57 -32.15 8.96
C ASP A 234 6.10 -32.03 9.37
N GLY A 235 5.31 -31.20 8.68
CA GLY A 235 3.89 -30.96 8.93
C GLY A 235 3.60 -29.94 10.03
N ARG A 236 4.61 -29.36 10.69
CA ARG A 236 4.42 -28.29 11.68
C ARG A 236 4.00 -27.00 10.99
N VAL A 237 3.20 -26.21 11.69
CA VAL A 237 2.54 -25.03 11.13
C VAL A 237 3.00 -23.79 11.88
N TYR A 238 3.39 -22.76 11.16
CA TYR A 238 3.86 -21.50 11.74
C TYR A 238 3.05 -20.34 11.20
N LEU A 239 2.54 -19.50 12.10
CA LEU A 239 1.79 -18.29 11.81
C LEU A 239 2.55 -17.07 12.31
N TYR A 240 2.63 -16.06 11.46
CA TYR A 240 3.16 -14.74 11.73
C TYR A 240 2.12 -13.68 11.42
N TRP A 241 2.10 -12.57 12.16
CA TRP A 241 1.23 -11.42 11.87
C TRP A 241 1.74 -10.16 12.55
N GLY A 242 1.33 -9.01 12.01
CA GLY A 242 1.58 -7.70 12.59
C GLY A 242 2.09 -6.68 11.58
N THR A 243 2.07 -5.41 11.98
CA THR A 243 2.46 -4.26 11.16
C THR A 243 3.04 -3.15 12.05
N PHE A 244 3.45 -2.04 11.45
CA PHE A 244 4.05 -0.86 12.06
C PHE A 244 5.18 -1.16 13.06
N GLY A 245 6.07 -2.08 12.69
CA GLY A 245 7.26 -2.39 13.49
C GLY A 245 7.06 -3.40 14.62
N ALA A 246 5.88 -4.01 14.72
CA ALA A 246 5.62 -5.10 15.65
C ALA A 246 5.18 -6.36 14.91
N LEU A 247 5.88 -7.46 15.15
CA LEU A 247 5.61 -8.76 14.53
C LEU A 247 5.54 -9.84 15.60
N TYR A 248 4.48 -10.64 15.57
CA TYR A 248 4.39 -11.86 16.37
C TYR A 248 4.55 -13.09 15.49
N GLY A 249 5.15 -14.14 16.05
CA GLY A 249 5.21 -15.47 15.46
C GLY A 249 4.75 -16.53 16.46
N VAL A 250 4.19 -17.63 15.97
CA VAL A 250 3.76 -18.77 16.80
C VAL A 250 3.72 -20.07 15.99
N GLU A 251 3.88 -21.19 16.67
CA GLU A 251 3.52 -22.50 16.11
C GLU A 251 2.01 -22.76 16.34
N LEU A 252 1.33 -23.30 15.34
CA LEU A 252 -0.04 -23.77 15.45
C LEU A 252 -0.08 -25.30 15.60
N GLN A 253 -1.20 -25.82 16.10
CA GLN A 253 -1.53 -27.24 15.99
C GLN A 253 -1.89 -27.58 14.54
N HIS A 254 -1.92 -28.87 14.22
CA HIS A 254 -2.28 -29.35 12.86
C HIS A 254 -3.72 -29.03 12.44
N ASP A 255 -4.59 -28.58 13.36
CA ASP A 255 -5.95 -28.13 13.05
C ASP A 255 -5.98 -26.74 12.39
N MET A 256 -4.81 -26.08 12.24
CA MET A 256 -4.61 -24.78 11.60
C MET A 256 -5.23 -23.58 12.33
N VAL A 257 -5.87 -23.78 13.48
CA VAL A 257 -6.58 -22.71 14.21
C VAL A 257 -6.20 -22.63 15.69
N SER A 258 -5.66 -23.70 16.27
CA SER A 258 -5.25 -23.75 17.67
C SER A 258 -3.78 -23.38 17.84
N PHE A 259 -3.49 -22.55 18.83
CA PHE A 259 -2.13 -22.10 19.13
C PHE A 259 -1.36 -23.17 19.92
N LYS A 260 -0.12 -23.42 19.53
CA LYS A 260 0.81 -24.29 20.27
C LYS A 260 1.77 -23.42 21.08
N GLY A 261 1.29 -23.02 22.27
CA GLY A 261 2.02 -22.13 23.18
C GLY A 261 1.60 -20.67 23.01
N ARG A 262 2.46 -19.76 23.47
CA ARG A 262 2.21 -18.31 23.40
C ARG A 262 2.92 -17.70 22.19
N PRO A 263 2.32 -16.67 21.56
CA PRO A 263 3.01 -15.88 20.56
C PRO A 263 4.31 -15.27 21.09
N VAL A 264 5.34 -15.25 20.25
CA VAL A 264 6.63 -14.62 20.54
C VAL A 264 6.74 -13.32 19.74
N LEU A 265 7.24 -12.26 20.37
CA LEU A 265 7.59 -11.03 19.67
C LEU A 265 8.88 -11.26 18.87
N VAL A 266 8.88 -10.82 17.62
CA VAL A 266 10.01 -10.92 16.71
C VAL A 266 10.67 -9.55 16.60
N ASP A 267 11.80 -9.39 17.27
CA ASP A 267 12.51 -8.10 17.45
C ASP A 267 13.91 -8.08 16.81
N THR A 268 14.23 -9.10 16.01
CA THR A 268 15.54 -9.29 15.36
C THR A 268 15.56 -8.85 13.88
N LEU A 269 14.46 -8.27 13.39
CA LEU A 269 14.36 -7.80 12.00
C LEU A 269 14.75 -6.32 11.91
N ASP A 270 15.67 -6.03 11.00
CA ASP A 270 16.08 -4.65 10.72
C ASP A 270 15.01 -3.94 9.89
N GLY A 271 14.46 -2.86 10.45
CA GLY A 271 13.53 -1.97 9.74
C GLY A 271 12.18 -2.60 9.40
N TYR A 272 11.74 -3.64 10.12
CA TYR A 272 10.42 -4.24 9.92
C TYR A 272 9.33 -3.19 9.95
N PHE A 273 8.51 -3.14 8.90
CA PHE A 273 7.34 -2.29 8.82
C PHE A 273 6.08 -3.16 8.82
N GLU A 274 5.87 -4.02 7.82
CA GLU A 274 4.67 -4.86 7.68
C GLU A 274 4.89 -6.06 6.72
N ALA A 275 3.81 -6.73 6.32
CA ALA A 275 3.77 -7.74 5.26
C ALA A 275 4.86 -8.84 5.36
N PRO A 276 4.89 -9.62 6.45
CA PRO A 276 5.81 -10.74 6.57
C PRO A 276 5.49 -11.81 5.52
N TRP A 277 6.51 -12.48 5.00
CA TRP A 277 6.36 -13.64 4.12
C TRP A 277 7.38 -14.72 4.49
N LEU A 278 6.89 -15.76 5.16
CA LEU A 278 7.72 -16.86 5.67
C LEU A 278 7.82 -17.98 4.65
N PHE A 279 9.03 -18.43 4.35
CA PHE A 279 9.28 -19.56 3.47
C PHE A 279 10.58 -20.27 3.81
N LYS A 280 10.79 -21.45 3.22
CA LYS A 280 11.96 -22.29 3.45
C LYS A 280 12.60 -22.67 2.12
N ARG A 281 13.93 -22.71 2.08
CA ARG A 281 14.71 -23.24 0.95
C ARG A 281 15.93 -23.99 1.49
N ASN A 282 16.11 -25.23 1.05
CA ASN A 282 17.26 -26.08 1.38
C ASN A 282 17.57 -26.11 2.89
N GLY A 283 16.54 -26.30 3.74
CA GLY A 283 16.68 -26.37 5.19
C GLY A 283 16.88 -25.03 5.92
N THR A 284 16.98 -23.91 5.20
CA THR A 284 17.07 -22.57 5.79
C THR A 284 15.72 -21.86 5.72
N TYR A 285 15.32 -21.20 6.80
CA TYR A 285 14.13 -20.35 6.84
C TYR A 285 14.48 -18.94 6.40
N TYR A 286 13.60 -18.34 5.61
CA TYR A 286 13.69 -16.97 5.15
C TYR A 286 12.40 -16.25 5.48
N LEU A 287 12.52 -14.98 5.86
CA LEU A 287 11.39 -14.08 6.08
C LEU A 287 11.64 -12.84 5.24
N ALA A 288 10.85 -12.67 4.17
CA ALA A 288 10.76 -11.41 3.46
C ALA A 288 9.73 -10.51 4.17
N TYR A 289 9.91 -9.21 4.10
CA TYR A 289 9.01 -8.26 4.76
C TYR A 289 9.11 -6.87 4.12
N ALA A 290 8.02 -6.11 4.21
CA ALA A 290 8.07 -4.69 3.90
C ALA A 290 8.92 -3.99 4.96
N ALA A 291 9.98 -3.32 4.52
CA ALA A 291 10.90 -2.60 5.38
C ALA A 291 10.80 -1.09 5.17
N ASN A 292 10.98 -0.35 6.25
CA ASN A 292 11.03 1.10 6.24
C ASN A 292 11.97 1.60 7.33
N ASN A 293 13.21 1.89 6.94
CA ASN A 293 14.21 2.58 7.76
C ASN A 293 14.58 3.91 7.10
N ALA A 294 13.55 4.68 6.74
CA ALA A 294 13.67 5.86 5.89
C ALA A 294 14.76 6.85 6.30
N GLY A 295 15.36 7.47 5.29
CA GLY A 295 16.30 8.57 5.46
C GLY A 295 17.45 8.51 4.48
N ARG A 296 18.32 9.53 4.53
CA ARG A 296 19.42 9.72 3.58
C ARG A 296 20.37 8.54 3.47
N LEU A 297 20.58 7.80 4.56
CA LEU A 297 21.48 6.65 4.62
C LEU A 297 20.72 5.32 4.54
N SER A 298 19.40 5.37 4.34
CA SER A 298 18.59 4.17 4.19
C SER A 298 18.98 3.46 2.90
N PRO A 299 19.33 2.17 2.95
CA PRO A 299 19.44 1.38 1.74
C PRO A 299 18.07 1.05 1.14
N CYS A 300 16.98 1.25 1.89
CA CYS A 300 15.63 0.81 1.57
C CYS A 300 14.77 1.94 1.01
N THR A 301 14.49 2.99 1.79
CA THR A 301 13.50 4.00 1.43
C THR A 301 14.05 5.42 1.62
N PRO A 302 13.89 6.31 0.62
CA PRO A 302 14.28 7.71 0.77
C PRO A 302 13.32 8.48 1.67
N THR A 303 12.07 8.00 1.83
CA THR A 303 10.99 8.67 2.57
C THR A 303 10.25 7.73 3.51
N LEU A 304 9.62 8.29 4.56
CA LEU A 304 8.96 7.54 5.64
C LEU A 304 7.63 6.89 5.22
N TYR A 305 7.12 7.20 4.03
CA TYR A 305 5.87 6.65 3.51
C TYR A 305 6.09 5.60 2.41
N HIS A 306 7.34 5.29 2.07
CA HIS A 306 7.66 4.20 1.16
C HIS A 306 8.13 2.97 1.92
N ALA A 307 7.93 1.80 1.31
CA ALA A 307 8.52 0.55 1.72
C ALA A 307 9.35 -0.06 0.58
N CYS A 308 10.43 -0.76 0.94
CA CYS A 308 11.07 -1.75 0.07
C CYS A 308 10.76 -3.16 0.60
N ILE A 309 11.12 -4.21 -0.13
CA ILE A 309 11.08 -5.59 0.39
C ILE A 309 12.49 -5.97 0.84
N ALA A 310 12.68 -6.11 2.15
CA ALA A 310 13.86 -6.68 2.74
C ALA A 310 13.66 -8.17 3.03
N TYR A 311 14.74 -8.86 3.39
CA TYR A 311 14.65 -10.23 3.88
C TYR A 311 15.70 -10.57 4.93
N ALA A 312 15.39 -11.58 5.72
CA ALA A 312 16.26 -12.17 6.72
C ALA A 312 16.26 -13.70 6.61
N SER A 313 17.27 -14.34 7.20
CA SER A 313 17.35 -15.80 7.32
C SER A 313 17.39 -16.23 8.79
N ALA A 314 16.90 -17.43 9.11
CA ALA A 314 16.98 -18.01 10.45
C ALA A 314 17.26 -19.52 10.42
N PRO A 315 17.87 -20.08 11.50
CA PRO A 315 18.05 -21.51 11.66
C PRO A 315 16.77 -22.24 12.12
N THR A 316 15.79 -21.51 12.67
CA THR A 316 14.50 -22.04 13.09
C THR A 316 13.37 -21.19 12.51
N PRO A 317 12.15 -21.72 12.37
CA PRO A 317 11.03 -20.99 11.79
C PRO A 317 10.55 -19.83 12.67
N LEU A 318 10.99 -19.77 13.94
CA LEU A 318 10.70 -18.67 14.87
C LEU A 318 11.88 -17.71 15.09
N GLY A 319 12.96 -17.84 14.30
CA GLY A 319 14.16 -17.02 14.44
C GLY A 319 15.28 -17.69 15.27
N PRO A 320 16.22 -16.90 15.82
CA PRO A 320 16.38 -15.46 15.61
C PRO A 320 16.69 -15.15 14.14
N TRP A 321 16.22 -13.99 13.66
CA TRP A 321 16.39 -13.58 12.26
C TRP A 321 17.68 -12.78 12.07
N THR A 322 18.35 -13.02 10.95
CA THR A 322 19.55 -12.27 10.53
C THR A 322 19.27 -11.57 9.21
N TYR A 323 19.37 -10.24 9.16
CA TYR A 323 19.17 -9.45 7.95
C TYR A 323 20.09 -9.88 6.80
N ARG A 324 19.55 -9.94 5.57
CA ARG A 324 20.26 -10.41 4.37
C ARG A 324 20.24 -9.44 3.19
N GLY A 325 19.61 -8.28 3.33
CA GLY A 325 19.57 -7.25 2.29
C GLY A 325 18.17 -7.00 1.75
N ILE A 326 18.14 -6.48 0.52
CA ILE A 326 16.92 -6.02 -0.16
C ILE A 326 16.63 -6.93 -1.34
N VAL A 327 15.42 -7.50 -1.35
CA VAL A 327 14.88 -8.28 -2.46
C VAL A 327 14.32 -7.35 -3.53
N LEU A 328 13.54 -6.34 -3.14
CA LEU A 328 12.90 -5.40 -4.08
C LEU A 328 13.09 -3.97 -3.57
N PRO A 329 13.73 -3.08 -4.33
CA PRO A 329 13.75 -1.64 -4.03
C PRO A 329 12.34 -1.03 -4.07
N PRO A 330 12.13 0.20 -3.58
CA PRO A 330 10.82 0.86 -3.68
C PRO A 330 10.29 0.89 -5.11
N VAL A 331 9.00 0.59 -5.24
CA VAL A 331 8.26 0.65 -6.51
C VAL A 331 7.32 1.86 -6.51
N SER A 332 6.41 1.97 -7.48
CA SER A 332 5.52 3.14 -7.63
C SER A 332 4.43 3.24 -6.55
N SER A 333 4.13 2.17 -5.82
CA SER A 333 3.27 2.22 -4.63
C SER A 333 4.10 2.55 -3.37
N THR A 334 3.45 3.24 -2.42
CA THR A 334 4.02 3.56 -1.11
C THR A 334 4.17 2.30 -0.24
N THR A 335 3.13 1.46 -0.22
CA THR A 335 3.18 0.12 0.38
C THR A 335 3.88 -0.86 -0.55
N SER A 336 4.42 -1.92 0.03
CA SER A 336 4.94 -3.07 -0.71
C SER A 336 4.60 -4.33 0.08
N HIS A 337 4.24 -5.42 -0.61
CA HIS A 337 3.84 -6.68 0.02
C HIS A 337 4.47 -7.86 -0.73
N PRO A 338 5.38 -8.65 -0.12
CA PRO A 338 6.02 -9.78 -0.77
C PRO A 338 5.14 -11.03 -0.78
N GLY A 339 5.17 -11.73 -1.91
CA GLY A 339 4.83 -13.15 -2.00
C GLY A 339 5.92 -13.88 -2.78
N ILE A 340 6.65 -14.80 -2.15
CA ILE A 340 7.76 -15.53 -2.76
C ILE A 340 7.44 -17.02 -2.84
N VAL A 341 7.52 -17.60 -4.04
CA VAL A 341 7.21 -19.03 -4.25
C VAL A 341 8.11 -19.65 -5.31
N GLU A 342 8.35 -20.94 -5.20
CA GLU A 342 8.93 -21.74 -6.28
C GLU A 342 7.82 -22.39 -7.12
N PHE A 343 7.83 -22.17 -8.42
CA PHE A 343 6.94 -22.82 -9.38
C PHE A 343 7.73 -23.36 -10.56
N GLN A 344 7.59 -24.66 -10.83
CA GLN A 344 8.30 -25.35 -11.92
C GLN A 344 9.83 -25.11 -11.91
N ARG A 345 10.46 -25.18 -10.72
CA ARG A 345 11.91 -24.94 -10.48
C ARG A 345 12.37 -23.50 -10.70
N GLN A 346 11.46 -22.56 -10.88
CA GLN A 346 11.75 -21.13 -10.94
C GLN A 346 11.14 -20.46 -9.71
N TRP A 347 11.94 -19.66 -9.01
CA TRP A 347 11.45 -18.80 -7.95
C TRP A 347 10.84 -17.52 -8.52
N TYR A 348 9.75 -17.05 -7.94
CA TYR A 348 9.08 -15.82 -8.31
C TYR A 348 8.90 -14.93 -7.10
N LEU A 349 9.04 -13.63 -7.30
CA LEU A 349 8.54 -12.60 -6.41
C LEU A 349 7.26 -12.04 -7.02
N VAL A 350 6.18 -12.12 -6.26
CA VAL A 350 4.91 -11.47 -6.52
C VAL A 350 4.78 -10.29 -5.56
N TYR A 351 4.36 -9.15 -6.08
CA TYR A 351 4.25 -7.89 -5.33
C TYR A 351 3.21 -6.99 -5.99
N HIS A 352 2.99 -5.77 -5.52
CA HIS A 352 2.08 -4.81 -6.16
C HIS A 352 2.80 -3.50 -6.49
N THR A 353 2.24 -2.76 -7.45
CA THR A 353 2.72 -1.45 -7.92
C THR A 353 1.55 -0.47 -8.05
N ALA A 354 1.81 0.79 -8.37
CA ALA A 354 0.80 1.77 -8.78
C ALA A 354 0.79 2.03 -10.30
N ASP A 355 1.37 1.11 -11.11
CA ASP A 355 1.66 1.34 -12.54
C ASP A 355 0.45 1.13 -13.47
N ALA A 356 -0.67 0.63 -12.96
CA ALA A 356 -1.90 0.48 -13.76
C ALA A 356 -2.47 1.85 -14.17
N GLN A 357 -3.17 1.89 -15.30
CA GLN A 357 -3.89 3.10 -15.71
C GLN A 357 -4.85 3.55 -14.60
N GLY A 358 -4.76 4.81 -14.18
CA GLY A 358 -5.56 5.34 -13.07
C GLY A 358 -5.13 4.89 -11.67
N GLY A 359 -4.03 4.12 -11.58
CA GLY A 359 -3.47 3.59 -10.34
C GLY A 359 -2.97 4.65 -9.36
N GLY A 360 -2.63 4.18 -8.16
CA GLY A 360 -2.13 5.01 -7.07
C GLY A 360 -1.89 4.19 -5.81
N HIS A 361 -1.55 4.88 -4.72
CA HIS A 361 -1.25 4.24 -3.43
C HIS A 361 -2.38 3.37 -2.87
N PHE A 362 -3.63 3.64 -3.25
CA PHE A 362 -4.84 2.91 -2.84
C PHE A 362 -5.57 2.22 -4.01
N ARG A 363 -4.90 2.15 -5.17
CA ARG A 363 -5.36 1.52 -6.42
C ARG A 363 -4.15 0.82 -7.04
N ARG A 364 -3.72 -0.23 -6.34
CA ARG A 364 -2.50 -0.96 -6.65
C ARG A 364 -2.78 -2.05 -7.69
N SER A 365 -1.74 -2.60 -8.31
CA SER A 365 -1.89 -3.72 -9.23
C SER A 365 -0.71 -4.68 -9.11
N VAL A 366 -1.04 -5.97 -9.06
CA VAL A 366 -0.09 -7.07 -8.85
C VAL A 366 0.87 -7.18 -10.03
N ALA A 367 2.14 -7.38 -9.70
CA ALA A 367 3.25 -7.66 -10.59
C ALA A 367 3.94 -8.96 -10.15
N ILE A 368 4.59 -9.64 -11.09
CA ILE A 368 5.35 -10.87 -10.85
C ILE A 368 6.65 -10.82 -11.63
N ASP A 369 7.75 -11.15 -10.96
CA ASP A 369 9.08 -11.23 -11.56
C ASP A 369 9.82 -12.47 -11.10
N ARG A 370 10.77 -12.92 -11.92
CA ARG A 370 11.66 -14.02 -11.54
C ARG A 370 12.56 -13.57 -10.39
N LEU A 371 12.71 -14.46 -9.41
CA LEU A 371 13.64 -14.32 -8.31
C LEU A 371 14.80 -15.28 -8.54
N GLU A 372 16.02 -14.78 -8.42
CA GLU A 372 17.24 -15.54 -8.59
C GLU A 372 18.00 -15.67 -7.28
N TRP A 373 18.64 -16.82 -7.08
CA TRP A 373 19.48 -17.09 -5.93
C TRP A 373 20.96 -16.93 -6.29
N ASP A 374 21.75 -16.53 -5.29
CA ASP A 374 23.19 -16.70 -5.27
C ASP A 374 23.55 -17.76 -4.23
N ASP A 375 23.80 -18.96 -4.74
CA ASP A 375 24.18 -20.14 -3.94
C ASP A 375 25.68 -20.15 -3.57
N SER A 376 26.45 -19.11 -3.96
CA SER A 376 27.86 -18.98 -3.53
C SER A 376 28.02 -18.49 -2.09
N THR A 377 26.93 -18.01 -1.47
CA THR A 377 26.89 -17.59 -0.07
C THR A 377 26.22 -18.64 0.82
N GLN A 378 26.57 -18.67 2.11
CA GLN A 378 25.91 -19.54 3.10
C GLN A 378 25.32 -18.69 4.26
N PRO A 379 23.98 -18.66 4.45
CA PRO A 379 22.96 -19.23 3.57
C PRO A 379 22.92 -18.55 2.19
N ALA A 380 22.28 -19.21 1.22
CA ALA A 380 22.09 -18.66 -0.11
C ALA A 380 21.40 -17.29 -0.02
N SER A 381 21.87 -16.34 -0.83
CA SER A 381 21.31 -14.99 -0.85
C SER A 381 20.36 -14.82 -2.04
N ILE A 382 19.41 -13.91 -1.91
CA ILE A 382 18.49 -13.53 -2.97
C ILE A 382 19.12 -12.38 -3.74
N ARG A 383 19.20 -12.50 -5.06
CA ARG A 383 19.59 -11.40 -5.94
C ARG A 383 18.46 -10.37 -5.97
N THR A 384 18.80 -9.09 -5.84
CA THR A 384 17.82 -8.02 -5.93
C THR A 384 17.08 -8.09 -7.26
N VAL A 385 15.75 -8.15 -7.19
CA VAL A 385 14.86 -8.22 -8.33
C VAL A 385 14.85 -6.87 -9.04
N VAL A 386 14.96 -6.92 -10.37
CA VAL A 386 14.73 -5.76 -11.24
C VAL A 386 13.31 -5.89 -11.81
N PRO A 387 12.37 -5.03 -11.39
CA PRO A 387 10.99 -5.07 -11.89
C PRO A 387 10.93 -5.06 -13.41
N THR A 388 10.29 -6.08 -14.00
CA THR A 388 9.94 -6.00 -15.42
C THR A 388 8.75 -5.07 -15.61
N ARG A 389 8.61 -4.54 -16.82
CA ARG A 389 7.46 -3.72 -17.23
C ARG A 389 6.95 -4.24 -18.56
N ARG A 390 5.65 -4.10 -18.79
CA ARG A 390 5.09 -4.37 -20.12
C ARG A 390 5.76 -3.50 -21.19
N PRO A 391 5.90 -3.99 -22.43
CA PRO A 391 6.41 -3.18 -23.53
C PRO A 391 5.59 -1.89 -23.69
N MET A 392 6.26 -0.75 -23.70
CA MET A 392 5.64 0.55 -23.95
C MET A 392 6.14 1.13 -25.27
N PRO A 393 5.27 1.82 -26.04
CA PRO A 393 5.74 2.57 -27.20
C PRO A 393 6.72 3.66 -26.76
N PRO A 394 7.67 4.07 -27.63
CA PRO A 394 8.56 5.18 -27.33
C PRO A 394 7.76 6.43 -26.96
N VAL A 395 8.07 7.04 -25.82
CA VAL A 395 7.41 8.28 -25.37
C VAL A 395 7.59 9.36 -26.45
N PRO A 396 6.51 9.95 -26.99
CA PRO A 396 6.63 10.98 -28.02
C PRO A 396 7.37 12.22 -27.47
N PRO A 397 8.00 13.05 -28.33
CA PRO A 397 8.52 14.34 -27.91
C PRO A 397 7.45 15.14 -27.18
N LYS A 398 7.80 15.78 -26.06
CA LYS A 398 6.87 16.58 -25.24
C LYS A 398 7.37 18.01 -25.15
N ARG A 399 6.47 18.95 -24.84
CA ARG A 399 6.86 20.34 -24.50
C ARG A 399 7.46 20.42 -23.11
N ASN A 400 6.85 19.75 -22.10
CA ASN A 400 7.39 19.68 -20.75
C ASN A 400 8.74 18.94 -20.75
N GLN A 401 9.81 19.62 -20.32
CA GLN A 401 11.18 19.12 -20.24
C GLN A 401 11.61 18.76 -18.80
N ALA A 402 10.74 18.96 -17.80
CA ALA A 402 11.05 18.67 -16.40
C ALA A 402 11.44 17.19 -16.16
N PRO A 403 10.79 16.17 -16.79
CA PRO A 403 11.18 14.77 -16.59
C PRO A 403 12.60 14.41 -17.10
N SER A 404 13.16 15.23 -18.00
CA SER A 404 14.56 15.08 -18.46
C SER A 404 15.56 15.82 -17.57
N ALA A 405 15.11 16.63 -16.62
CA ALA A 405 15.96 17.42 -15.75
C ALA A 405 16.43 16.65 -14.52
N TYR A 406 17.57 17.08 -13.96
CA TYR A 406 17.98 16.73 -12.61
C TYR A 406 17.53 17.82 -11.64
N ALA A 407 16.82 17.44 -10.59
CA ALA A 407 16.24 18.34 -9.60
C ALA A 407 17.17 18.55 -8.38
N THR A 408 17.29 19.80 -7.93
CA THR A 408 17.92 20.17 -6.65
C THR A 408 17.07 21.21 -5.91
N ALA A 409 17.28 21.33 -4.60
CA ALA A 409 16.54 22.28 -3.75
C ALA A 409 17.46 22.92 -2.71
N SER A 410 17.07 24.08 -2.20
CA SER A 410 17.78 24.82 -1.12
C SER A 410 17.94 24.05 0.17
N ASN A 411 17.00 23.15 0.48
CA ASN A 411 17.08 22.24 1.63
C ASN A 411 17.68 20.87 1.27
N GLY A 412 18.18 20.68 0.05
CA GLY A 412 18.89 19.47 -0.34
C GLY A 412 20.34 19.47 0.20
N PRO A 413 20.90 18.31 0.59
CA PRO A 413 20.33 16.97 0.51
C PRO A 413 19.41 16.59 1.69
N ASP A 414 19.21 17.48 2.66
CA ASP A 414 18.51 17.21 3.93
C ASP A 414 17.01 17.51 3.85
N ILE A 415 16.36 16.96 2.81
CA ILE A 415 14.92 17.07 2.64
C ILE A 415 14.23 16.28 3.77
N PRO A 416 13.21 16.86 4.44
CA PRO A 416 12.48 16.14 5.48
C PRO A 416 11.93 14.82 4.96
N VAL A 417 12.07 13.75 5.75
CA VAL A 417 11.81 12.37 5.32
C VAL A 417 10.37 12.10 4.87
N GLN A 418 9.42 13.00 5.11
CA GLN A 418 8.06 12.91 4.58
C GLN A 418 7.97 13.31 3.10
N TYR A 419 8.89 14.14 2.60
CA TYR A 419 8.83 14.69 1.25
C TYR A 419 9.84 14.04 0.30
N TRP A 420 9.60 14.16 -1.00
CA TRP A 420 10.47 13.57 -2.01
C TRP A 420 10.71 14.53 -3.17
N ILE A 421 11.99 14.78 -3.45
CA ILE A 421 12.38 15.66 -4.55
C ILE A 421 11.98 15.11 -5.92
N ALA A 422 11.88 13.78 -6.06
CA ALA A 422 11.54 13.15 -7.33
C ALA A 422 10.07 13.40 -7.73
N ALA A 423 9.20 13.75 -6.78
CA ALA A 423 7.82 14.13 -7.08
C ALA A 423 7.76 15.40 -7.94
N LEU A 424 8.75 16.31 -7.84
CA LEU A 424 8.72 17.59 -8.56
C LEU A 424 8.58 17.47 -10.07
N ASN A 425 9.11 16.40 -10.67
CA ASN A 425 9.20 16.24 -12.12
C ASN A 425 8.83 14.85 -12.62
N ASP A 426 7.96 14.16 -11.90
CA ASP A 426 7.43 12.86 -12.34
C ASP A 426 6.24 13.00 -13.32
N GLY A 427 5.71 14.21 -13.46
CA GLY A 427 4.58 14.51 -14.34
C GLY A 427 3.22 14.17 -13.73
N ILE A 428 3.14 13.99 -12.41
CA ILE A 428 1.95 13.53 -11.71
C ILE A 428 1.45 14.62 -10.76
N VAL A 429 0.19 15.01 -10.94
CA VAL A 429 -0.53 15.88 -10.00
C VAL A 429 -1.70 15.08 -9.44
N LYS A 430 -1.87 15.09 -8.12
CA LYS A 430 -2.98 14.40 -7.45
C LYS A 430 -3.95 15.42 -6.88
N ALA A 431 -5.24 15.08 -6.90
CA ALA A 431 -6.27 15.92 -6.29
C ALA A 431 -6.10 16.01 -4.76
N ASN A 432 -5.72 14.90 -4.13
CA ASN A 432 -5.49 14.79 -2.69
C ASN A 432 -4.13 14.12 -2.46
N PRO A 433 -3.02 14.84 -2.67
CA PRO A 433 -1.71 14.22 -2.58
C PRO A 433 -1.38 13.89 -1.12
N LEU A 434 -0.58 12.86 -0.91
CA LEU A 434 0.03 12.53 0.37
C LEU A 434 1.55 12.59 0.24
N PRO A 435 2.29 12.92 1.30
CA PRO A 435 3.68 12.50 1.43
C PRO A 435 3.88 11.05 0.93
N PRO A 436 4.78 10.77 -0.03
CA PRO A 436 5.83 11.63 -0.56
C PRO A 436 5.55 12.24 -1.95
N GLU A 437 4.30 12.37 -2.39
CA GLU A 437 3.85 12.93 -3.68
C GLU A 437 4.08 14.46 -3.83
N MET A 438 5.04 15.01 -3.10
CA MET A 438 5.47 16.40 -3.19
C MET A 438 6.87 16.57 -2.62
N TRP A 439 7.57 17.60 -3.12
CA TRP A 439 8.64 18.22 -2.36
C TRP A 439 8.07 19.11 -1.27
N GLY A 440 8.79 19.23 -0.16
CA GLY A 440 8.45 20.15 0.92
C GLY A 440 9.66 20.56 1.75
N SER A 441 9.52 21.69 2.44
CA SER A 441 10.60 22.30 3.21
C SER A 441 10.37 22.29 4.72
N TRP A 442 9.36 21.58 5.22
CA TRP A 442 8.93 21.73 6.61
C TRP A 442 9.99 21.26 7.60
N THR A 443 10.39 22.17 8.47
CA THR A 443 11.24 21.95 9.64
C THR A 443 10.70 22.78 10.81
N GLU A 444 11.29 22.61 11.99
CA GLU A 444 10.98 23.47 13.15
C GLU A 444 11.35 24.95 12.91
N ASN A 445 12.28 25.24 12.00
CA ASN A 445 12.79 26.59 11.72
C ASN A 445 12.90 26.83 10.21
N ASN A 446 11.80 27.23 9.57
CA ASN A 446 11.80 27.46 8.12
C ASN A 446 12.46 28.80 7.76
N PRO A 447 13.32 28.84 6.73
CA PRO A 447 13.91 30.09 6.26
C PRO A 447 12.89 30.96 5.50
N PRO A 448 13.13 32.28 5.39
CA PRO A 448 12.25 33.22 4.67
C PRO A 448 12.13 32.95 3.17
N GLN A 449 13.07 32.19 2.60
CA GLN A 449 13.14 31.94 1.17
C GLN A 449 13.66 30.53 0.91
N GLN A 450 13.10 29.88 -0.10
CA GLN A 450 13.56 28.60 -0.63
C GLN A 450 13.74 28.70 -2.15
N TRP A 451 14.49 27.77 -2.73
CA TRP A 451 14.60 27.63 -4.18
C TRP A 451 14.54 26.16 -4.61
N LEU A 452 13.99 25.95 -5.81
CA LEU A 452 13.99 24.68 -6.56
C LEU A 452 14.72 24.89 -7.88
N GLN A 453 15.56 23.97 -8.30
CA GLN A 453 16.34 24.08 -9.53
C GLN A 453 16.20 22.82 -10.40
N TYR A 454 16.08 23.04 -11.70
CA TYR A 454 16.29 22.02 -12.71
C TYR A 454 17.56 22.28 -13.50
N SER A 455 18.22 21.20 -13.88
CA SER A 455 19.45 21.20 -14.65
C SER A 455 19.38 20.18 -15.78
N TRP A 456 19.79 20.55 -16.99
CA TRP A 456 19.77 19.69 -18.18
C TRP A 456 21.18 19.36 -18.70
N ALA A 457 21.32 18.19 -19.31
CA ALA A 457 22.58 17.71 -19.91
C ALA A 457 23.05 18.53 -21.12
N GLN A 458 22.19 19.37 -21.68
CA GLN A 458 22.47 20.29 -22.79
C GLN A 458 21.62 21.57 -22.63
N PRO A 459 21.99 22.69 -23.28
CA PRO A 459 21.15 23.88 -23.30
C PRO A 459 19.79 23.55 -23.95
N ILE A 460 18.71 24.04 -23.35
CA ILE A 460 17.35 23.90 -23.87
C ILE A 460 16.68 25.26 -23.95
N THR A 461 15.82 25.44 -24.95
CA THR A 461 14.99 26.64 -25.10
C THR A 461 13.63 26.44 -24.43
N LEU A 462 13.27 27.36 -23.55
CA LEU A 462 12.08 27.33 -22.71
C LEU A 462 11.29 28.63 -22.87
N ASP A 463 9.96 28.56 -22.83
CA ASP A 463 9.08 29.73 -22.99
C ASP A 463 7.91 29.78 -21.99
N ARG A 464 7.75 28.74 -21.17
CA ARG A 464 6.68 28.68 -20.18
C ARG A 464 7.06 27.81 -18.99
N THR A 465 6.54 28.15 -17.82
CA THR A 465 6.61 27.33 -16.60
C THR A 465 5.20 27.11 -16.06
N ARG A 466 4.98 26.00 -15.37
CA ARG A 466 3.77 25.72 -14.57
C ARG A 466 4.18 25.10 -13.25
N ILE A 467 3.61 25.56 -12.15
CA ILE A 467 3.92 25.02 -10.83
C ILE A 467 2.64 24.75 -10.05
N VAL A 468 2.59 23.59 -9.38
CA VAL A 468 1.46 23.20 -8.53
C VAL A 468 1.91 23.24 -7.09
N PHE A 469 1.54 24.30 -6.39
CA PHE A 469 1.80 24.43 -4.95
C PHE A 469 0.89 23.51 -4.14
N TRP A 470 1.37 23.10 -2.97
CA TRP A 470 0.56 22.42 -1.96
C TRP A 470 0.65 23.16 -0.63
N ALA A 471 -0.46 23.17 0.11
CA ALA A 471 -0.54 23.79 1.42
C ALA A 471 -1.59 23.11 2.31
N ASP A 472 -1.29 23.03 3.61
CA ASP A 472 -2.25 22.66 4.66
C ASP A 472 -2.68 23.87 5.51
N HIS A 473 -2.07 25.04 5.28
CA HIS A 473 -2.39 26.31 5.91
C HIS A 473 -2.71 27.39 4.85
N PRO A 474 -3.50 28.42 5.21
CA PRO A 474 -3.84 29.50 4.28
C PRO A 474 -2.62 30.38 3.95
N ALA A 475 -2.71 31.11 2.82
CA ALA A 475 -1.72 32.13 2.45
C ALA A 475 -1.51 33.15 3.59
N GLY A 476 -0.25 33.52 3.84
CA GLY A 476 0.13 34.42 4.92
C GLY A 476 0.34 33.76 6.29
N ALA A 477 0.07 32.45 6.44
CA ALA A 477 0.41 31.72 7.66
C ALA A 477 1.93 31.70 7.89
N ASP A 478 2.34 31.65 9.16
CA ASP A 478 3.73 31.60 9.62
C ASP A 478 4.11 30.23 10.23
N VAL A 479 3.24 29.24 10.02
CA VAL A 479 3.33 27.87 10.54
C VAL A 479 2.79 26.88 9.50
N GLY A 480 3.14 25.61 9.65
CA GLY A 480 2.70 24.55 8.74
C GLY A 480 3.29 24.74 7.34
N VAL A 481 2.56 24.33 6.32
CA VAL A 481 2.89 24.54 4.91
C VAL A 481 1.87 25.49 4.29
N ALA A 482 2.35 26.63 3.80
CA ALA A 482 1.49 27.66 3.22
C ALA A 482 1.90 27.93 1.76
N PRO A 483 1.01 28.50 0.94
CA PRO A 483 1.40 29.02 -0.35
C PRO A 483 2.51 30.08 -0.19
N PRO A 484 3.44 30.22 -1.16
CA PRO A 484 4.46 31.26 -1.08
C PRO A 484 3.82 32.65 -1.07
N ALA A 485 4.46 33.60 -0.39
CA ALA A 485 4.04 35.00 -0.42
C ALA A 485 4.26 35.61 -1.82
N ARG A 486 5.35 35.20 -2.47
CA ARG A 486 5.68 35.50 -3.87
C ARG A 486 6.69 34.49 -4.39
N TRP A 487 6.76 34.34 -5.69
CA TRP A 487 7.83 33.59 -6.34
C TRP A 487 8.17 34.19 -7.70
N HIS A 488 9.32 33.81 -8.23
CA HIS A 488 9.73 34.15 -9.59
C HIS A 488 10.64 33.07 -10.18
N LEU A 489 10.72 33.04 -11.50
CA LEU A 489 11.62 32.16 -12.23
C LEU A 489 12.92 32.90 -12.58
N GLU A 490 14.04 32.22 -12.43
CA GLU A 490 15.36 32.67 -12.87
C GLU A 490 15.99 31.63 -13.79
N TYR A 491 16.81 32.09 -14.73
CA TYR A 491 17.61 31.23 -15.59
C TYR A 491 19.10 31.54 -15.41
N ARG A 492 19.93 30.52 -15.57
CA ARG A 492 21.38 30.69 -15.50
C ARG A 492 21.92 31.17 -16.85
N HIS A 493 22.66 32.27 -16.83
CA HIS A 493 23.37 32.77 -18.01
C HIS A 493 24.60 33.60 -17.62
N ALA A 494 25.74 33.26 -18.23
CA ALA A 494 27.03 33.94 -18.05
C ALA A 494 27.44 34.07 -16.58
N GLY A 495 27.37 32.98 -15.82
CA GLY A 495 27.81 32.93 -14.42
C GLY A 495 26.86 33.59 -13.43
N ARG A 496 25.67 34.02 -13.87
CA ARG A 496 24.69 34.72 -13.02
C ARG A 496 23.29 34.13 -13.20
N TRP A 497 22.51 34.19 -12.13
CA TRP A 497 21.07 34.00 -12.20
C TRP A 497 20.42 35.31 -12.64
N GLN A 498 19.57 35.22 -13.65
CA GLN A 498 18.86 36.36 -14.22
C GLN A 498 17.36 36.11 -14.12
N PRO A 499 16.57 37.10 -13.69
CA PRO A 499 15.12 36.94 -13.64
C PRO A 499 14.57 36.76 -15.05
N VAL A 500 13.68 35.79 -15.21
CA VAL A 500 12.86 35.66 -16.41
C VAL A 500 11.88 36.83 -16.44
N GLN A 501 11.76 37.50 -17.59
CA GLN A 501 10.79 38.57 -17.81
C GLN A 501 9.45 37.94 -18.20
N PRO A 502 8.46 37.91 -17.31
CA PRO A 502 7.22 37.21 -17.58
C PRO A 502 6.31 38.10 -18.45
N SER A 503 5.48 37.47 -19.27
CA SER A 503 4.36 38.13 -19.95
C SER A 503 3.11 38.17 -19.06
N ASP A 504 3.05 37.27 -18.08
CA ASP A 504 1.96 37.09 -17.12
C ASP A 504 2.44 37.41 -15.69
N GLY A 505 1.53 37.58 -14.72
CA GLY A 505 1.89 37.71 -13.31
C GLY A 505 2.23 36.36 -12.66
N TYR A 506 3.11 36.35 -11.66
CA TYR A 506 3.33 35.19 -10.80
C TYR A 506 2.21 35.10 -9.75
N GLY A 507 1.27 34.16 -9.91
CA GLY A 507 0.21 33.88 -8.92
C GLY A 507 0.64 32.85 -7.87
N THR A 508 -0.09 32.72 -6.76
CA THR A 508 0.27 31.86 -5.62
C THR A 508 -0.87 30.92 -5.18
N ARG A 509 -1.85 30.68 -6.05
CA ARG A 509 -3.00 29.83 -5.76
C ARG A 509 -2.60 28.35 -5.73
N ILE A 510 -3.36 27.54 -5.01
CA ILE A 510 -3.08 26.11 -4.76
C ILE A 510 -4.11 25.17 -5.39
N ASP A 511 -5.18 25.71 -5.97
CA ASP A 511 -6.30 24.96 -6.56
C ASP A 511 -6.11 24.67 -8.06
N HIS A 512 -5.00 25.10 -8.67
CA HIS A 512 -4.60 24.84 -10.07
C HIS A 512 -3.10 25.10 -10.27
N ASP A 513 -2.61 24.86 -11.50
CA ASP A 513 -1.24 25.20 -11.90
C ASP A 513 -1.07 26.73 -12.09
N GLU A 514 -0.08 27.30 -11.42
CA GLU A 514 0.34 28.67 -11.67
C GLU A 514 1.27 28.70 -12.90
N ALA A 515 0.69 29.12 -14.02
CA ALA A 515 1.36 29.15 -15.32
C ALA A 515 1.90 30.55 -15.64
N VAL A 516 3.15 30.62 -16.10
CA VAL A 516 3.77 31.89 -16.51
C VAL A 516 4.45 31.71 -17.87
N SER A 517 4.04 32.54 -18.83
CA SER A 517 4.67 32.61 -20.15
C SER A 517 5.76 33.69 -20.17
N PHE A 518 6.80 33.50 -20.98
CA PHE A 518 7.90 34.45 -21.10
C PHE A 518 8.58 34.38 -22.47
N ALA A 519 9.35 35.42 -22.81
CA ALA A 519 10.17 35.40 -24.02
C ALA A 519 11.16 34.21 -23.97
N PRO A 520 11.33 33.44 -25.07
CA PRO A 520 12.15 32.23 -25.03
C PRO A 520 13.57 32.48 -24.49
N VAL A 521 13.97 31.69 -23.50
CA VAL A 521 15.33 31.69 -22.94
C VAL A 521 16.01 30.36 -23.22
N THR A 522 17.30 30.38 -23.53
CA THR A 522 18.10 29.16 -23.71
C THR A 522 19.09 29.02 -22.57
N THR A 523 19.00 27.92 -21.83
CA THR A 523 19.84 27.68 -20.66
C THR A 523 19.98 26.18 -20.36
N ARG A 524 20.98 25.81 -19.55
CA ARG A 524 21.07 24.49 -18.92
C ARG A 524 20.39 24.43 -17.56
N CYS A 525 20.11 25.57 -16.92
CA CYS A 525 19.54 25.58 -15.57
C CYS A 525 18.53 26.70 -15.38
N VAL A 526 17.41 26.35 -14.76
CA VAL A 526 16.41 27.29 -14.26
C VAL A 526 16.19 27.03 -12.78
N ARG A 527 15.80 28.07 -12.04
CA ARG A 527 15.34 27.90 -10.66
C ARG A 527 14.12 28.75 -10.38
N VAL A 528 13.21 28.20 -9.60
CA VAL A 528 12.13 28.94 -8.95
C VAL A 528 12.64 29.39 -7.59
N VAL A 529 12.49 30.68 -7.30
CA VAL A 529 12.79 31.28 -5.99
C VAL A 529 11.46 31.66 -5.35
N MET A 530 11.22 31.23 -4.12
CA MET A 530 9.96 31.40 -3.41
C MET A 530 10.21 32.04 -2.06
N ASP A 531 9.54 33.14 -1.79
CA ASP A 531 9.49 33.72 -0.45
C ASP A 531 8.37 33.05 0.33
N ALA A 532 8.69 32.57 1.52
CA ALA A 532 7.74 31.91 2.41
C ALA A 532 6.71 32.91 2.92
N SER A 533 5.47 32.43 3.11
CA SER A 533 4.48 33.15 3.92
C SER A 533 4.96 33.24 5.37
N GLY A 534 4.61 34.33 6.05
CA GLY A 534 4.88 34.50 7.48
C GLY A 534 5.15 35.95 7.87
N ASN A 535 5.93 36.12 8.93
CA ASN A 535 6.31 37.40 9.50
C ASN A 535 7.82 37.47 9.78
N ALA A 536 8.29 38.57 10.37
CA ALA A 536 9.72 38.79 10.62
C ALA A 536 10.38 37.73 11.53
N SER A 537 9.59 37.01 12.33
CA SER A 537 10.08 36.07 13.35
C SER A 537 9.82 34.61 13.01
N SER A 538 8.86 34.31 12.13
CA SER A 538 8.49 32.94 11.76
C SER A 538 7.97 32.86 10.33
N TYR A 539 8.30 31.76 9.64
CA TYR A 539 7.89 31.49 8.27
C TYR A 539 7.25 30.10 8.18
N ALA A 540 6.19 29.99 7.38
CA ALA A 540 5.66 28.70 6.99
C ALA A 540 6.64 27.98 6.05
N ALA A 541 6.52 26.66 6.01
CA ALA A 541 7.19 25.86 5.00
C ALA A 541 6.50 25.99 3.64
N LEU A 542 7.20 25.54 2.60
CA LEU A 542 6.72 25.52 1.23
C LEU A 542 6.66 24.07 0.73
N ALA A 543 5.71 23.78 -0.16
CA ALA A 543 5.62 22.50 -0.84
C ALA A 543 5.13 22.67 -2.29
N VAL A 544 5.61 21.76 -3.14
CA VAL A 544 5.31 21.72 -4.57
C VAL A 544 5.08 20.26 -4.95
N GLN A 545 3.91 19.99 -5.55
CA GLN A 545 3.61 18.66 -6.09
C GLN A 545 4.40 18.43 -7.36
N GLU A 546 4.25 19.35 -8.32
CA GLU A 546 4.83 19.23 -9.67
C GLU A 546 5.28 20.61 -10.15
N TRP A 547 6.39 20.63 -10.88
CA TRP A 547 6.91 21.81 -11.56
C TRP A 547 7.27 21.47 -13.01
N GLU A 548 6.48 21.97 -13.96
CA GLU A 548 6.76 21.82 -15.39
C GLU A 548 7.55 23.01 -15.92
N VAL A 549 8.48 22.74 -16.83
CA VAL A 549 9.16 23.77 -17.63
C VAL A 549 9.07 23.39 -19.10
N LEU A 550 8.46 24.24 -19.90
CA LEU A 550 7.98 23.92 -21.24
C LEU A 550 8.82 24.61 -22.31
N ALA A 551 9.13 23.84 -23.35
CA ALA A 551 9.72 24.34 -24.57
C ALA A 551 8.66 24.89 -25.56
N PRO A 552 9.05 25.78 -26.49
CA PRO A 552 8.14 26.26 -27.54
C PRO A 552 7.55 25.15 -28.40
N GLN A 553 8.34 24.11 -28.69
CA GLN A 553 7.95 22.97 -29.50
C GLN A 553 8.28 21.65 -28.79
N PRO A 554 7.53 20.57 -29.07
CA PRO A 554 7.84 19.26 -28.54
C PRO A 554 9.25 18.80 -28.95
N GLN A 555 10.05 18.36 -28.00
CA GLN A 555 11.40 17.88 -28.24
C GLN A 555 11.75 16.70 -27.32
N ARG A 556 12.85 16.01 -27.64
CA ARG A 556 13.43 14.97 -26.78
C ARG A 556 14.78 15.47 -26.29
N VAL A 557 14.96 15.47 -24.98
CA VAL A 557 16.19 15.88 -24.32
C VAL A 557 16.72 14.70 -23.50
N PRO A 558 18.03 14.39 -23.55
CA PRO A 558 18.63 13.35 -22.71
C PRO A 558 18.38 13.62 -21.22
N HIS A 559 18.21 12.55 -20.43
CA HIS A 559 18.10 12.68 -18.98
C HIS A 559 19.40 13.24 -18.39
N ALA A 560 19.27 14.28 -17.58
CA ALA A 560 20.37 14.85 -16.85
C ALA A 560 20.73 14.03 -15.60
N THR A 561 21.95 14.22 -15.14
CA THR A 561 22.54 13.55 -13.97
C THR A 561 22.88 14.57 -12.89
N ALA A 562 23.25 14.09 -11.70
CA ALA A 562 23.74 14.96 -10.63
C ALA A 562 24.95 15.82 -11.06
N ALA A 563 25.77 15.34 -12.00
CA ALA A 563 26.90 16.11 -12.51
C ALA A 563 26.46 17.35 -13.32
N ASP A 564 25.30 17.28 -13.98
CA ASP A 564 24.76 18.38 -14.78
C ASP A 564 24.33 19.57 -13.92
N SER A 565 23.93 19.33 -12.67
CA SER A 565 23.63 20.41 -11.71
C SER A 565 24.80 21.36 -11.43
N LYS A 566 26.03 20.94 -11.71
CA LYS A 566 27.26 21.73 -11.57
C LYS A 566 27.73 22.37 -12.87
N ARG A 567 27.03 22.13 -13.98
CA ARG A 567 27.42 22.52 -15.35
C ARG A 567 26.47 23.55 -15.98
N CYS A 568 25.79 24.34 -15.16
CA CYS A 568 24.80 25.31 -15.66
C CYS A 568 25.37 26.34 -16.66
N ASP A 569 26.65 26.70 -16.52
CA ASP A 569 27.36 27.64 -17.41
C ASP A 569 28.33 26.91 -18.37
N ALA A 570 28.29 25.58 -18.44
CA ALA A 570 29.14 24.83 -19.37
C ALA A 570 28.73 25.12 -20.82
N PRO A 571 29.71 25.19 -21.75
CA PRO A 571 29.45 25.50 -23.16
C PRO A 571 28.46 24.55 -23.84
#